data_AF-A0A939JUB0-F1
#
_entry.id   AF-A0A939JUB0-F1
#
_cell.length_a   1.000
_cell.length_b   1.000
_cell.length_c   1.000
_cell.angle_alpha   90.00
_cell.angle_beta   90.00
_cell.angle_gamma   90.00
#
_symmetry.space_group_name_H-M   'P 1'
#
loop_
_entity.id
_entity.type
_entity.pdbx_description
1 polymer ?
#
loop_
_entity_poly.entity_id
_entity_poly.type
_entity_poly.pdbx_seq_one_letter_code
_entity_poly.pdbx_strand_id
1 'polypeptide(L)'
;MSDAADRVKRLNRILKVQAQKRLLEEWRIGQLREQRAALEKSDAEILASLDIGNALHGLFLGAKVNNLRRNETERQKAVAEESAVEARLRDVRRVEKSIEKVRDRTKREAGAEAEAEQRDASIDAFLARTASSFE
;
A
#
# COMPACT_ATOMS: atom_id res chain seq x y z
N MET A 1 5.48 32.75 0.77
CA MET A 1 5.42 31.37 1.30
C MET A 1 6.70 30.69 0.89
N SER A 2 7.47 30.12 1.82
CA SER A 2 8.77 29.53 1.49
C SER A 2 8.60 28.31 0.56
N ASP A 3 9.50 28.16 -0.41
CA ASP A 3 9.49 27.04 -1.38
C ASP A 3 9.54 25.68 -0.65
N ALA A 4 10.18 25.62 0.52
CA ALA A 4 10.21 24.45 1.38
C ALA A 4 8.81 24.05 1.90
N ALA A 5 7.98 25.02 2.31
CA ALA A 5 6.62 24.76 2.78
C ALA A 5 5.72 24.20 1.66
N ASP A 6 5.83 24.72 0.44
CA ASP A 6 5.08 24.21 -0.71
C ASP A 6 5.60 22.85 -1.19
N ARG A 7 6.90 22.60 -1.08
CA ARG A 7 7.49 21.28 -1.28
C ARG A 7 6.94 20.24 -0.29
N VAL A 8 6.78 20.57 0.99
CA VAL A 8 6.13 19.68 1.98
C VAL A 8 4.69 19.36 1.59
N LYS A 9 3.91 20.34 1.15
CA LYS A 9 2.53 20.11 0.68
C LYS A 9 2.50 19.15 -0.52
N ARG A 10 3.40 19.32 -1.50
CA ARG A 10 3.54 18.41 -2.65
C ARG A 10 3.87 16.98 -2.20
N LEU A 11 4.84 16.82 -1.30
CA LEU A 11 5.24 15.50 -0.77
C LEU A 11 4.09 14.81 -0.02
N ASN A 12 3.30 15.55 0.76
CA ASN A 12 2.11 15.00 1.43
C ASN A 12 1.06 14.48 0.45
N ARG A 13 0.83 15.19 -0.66
CA ARG A 13 -0.09 14.72 -1.73
C ARG A 13 0.43 13.43 -2.37
N ILE A 14 1.72 13.35 -2.64
CA ILE A 14 2.34 12.14 -3.20
C ILE A 14 2.20 10.97 -2.22
N LEU A 15 2.49 11.17 -0.92
CA LEU A 15 2.32 10.13 0.09
C LEU A 15 0.89 9.62 0.20
N LYS A 16 -0.11 10.51 0.08
CA LYS A 16 -1.52 10.10 0.04
C LYS A 16 -1.80 9.15 -1.13
N VAL A 17 -1.28 9.45 -2.31
CA VAL A 17 -1.45 8.57 -3.49
C VAL A 17 -0.71 7.24 -3.29
N GLN A 18 0.49 7.25 -2.69
CA GLN A 18 1.23 6.02 -2.40
C GLN A 18 0.50 5.13 -1.39
N ALA A 19 -0.10 5.72 -0.35
CA ALA A 19 -0.92 4.98 0.61
C ALA A 19 -2.15 4.34 -0.05
N GLN A 20 -2.80 5.05 -0.99
CA GLN A 20 -3.91 4.49 -1.76
C GLN A 20 -3.45 3.32 -2.65
N LYS A 21 -2.29 3.44 -3.31
CA LYS A 21 -1.70 2.34 -4.10
C LYS A 21 -1.41 1.12 -3.22
N ARG A 22 -0.83 1.33 -2.04
CA ARG A 22 -0.57 0.25 -1.07
C ARG A 22 -1.86 -0.49 -0.70
N LEU A 23 -2.93 0.24 -0.39
CA LEU A 23 -4.23 -0.33 -0.05
C LEU A 23 -4.78 -1.21 -1.18
N LEU A 24 -4.64 -0.77 -2.43
CA LEU A 24 -5.09 -1.55 -3.59
C LEU A 24 -4.32 -2.87 -3.74
N GLU A 25 -3.00 -2.84 -3.56
CA GLU A 25 -2.19 -4.06 -3.61
C GLU A 25 -2.50 -5.00 -2.44
N GLU A 26 -2.70 -4.47 -1.23
CA GLU A 26 -3.11 -5.26 -0.05
C GLU A 26 -4.48 -5.91 -0.27
N TRP A 27 -5.43 -5.19 -0.86
CA TRP A 27 -6.73 -5.74 -1.21
C TRP A 27 -6.61 -6.84 -2.28
N ARG A 28 -5.76 -6.65 -3.28
CA ARG A 28 -5.51 -7.64 -4.32
C ARG A 28 -4.94 -8.95 -3.76
N ILE A 29 -4.03 -8.88 -2.78
CA ILE A 29 -3.56 -10.08 -2.05
C ILE A 29 -4.74 -10.76 -1.34
N GLY A 30 -5.58 -9.97 -0.66
CA GLY A 30 -6.77 -10.48 0.01
C GLY A 30 -7.69 -11.26 -0.95
N GLN A 31 -7.97 -10.69 -2.13
CA GLN A 31 -8.79 -11.34 -3.16
C GLN A 31 -8.17 -12.65 -3.67
N LEU A 32 -6.86 -12.66 -3.94
CA LEU A 32 -6.17 -13.87 -4.39
C LEU A 32 -6.22 -14.98 -3.34
N ARG A 33 -6.09 -14.64 -2.05
CA ARG A 33 -6.23 -15.59 -0.94
C ARG A 33 -7.66 -16.12 -0.80
N GLU A 34 -8.65 -15.25 -0.94
CA GLU A 34 -10.06 -15.65 -0.93
C GLU A 34 -10.39 -16.60 -2.09
N GLN A 35 -9.88 -16.30 -3.30
CA GLN A 35 -10.03 -17.16 -4.47
C GLN A 35 -9.40 -18.54 -4.23
N ARG A 36 -8.20 -18.60 -3.65
CA ARG A 36 -7.54 -19.87 -3.30
C ARG A 36 -8.36 -20.66 -2.29
N ALA A 37 -8.88 -20.02 -1.25
CA ALA A 37 -9.73 -20.68 -0.26
C ALA A 37 -11.04 -21.20 -0.88
N ALA A 38 -11.63 -20.46 -1.83
CA ALA A 38 -12.81 -20.90 -2.57
C ALA A 38 -12.51 -22.13 -3.46
N LEU A 39 -11.35 -22.17 -4.11
CA LEU A 39 -10.90 -23.34 -4.89
C LEU A 39 -10.68 -24.57 -3.98
N GLU A 40 -10.03 -24.39 -2.83
CA GLU A 40 -9.83 -25.47 -1.84
C GLU A 40 -11.16 -26.02 -1.32
N LYS A 41 -12.13 -25.14 -1.05
CA LYS A 41 -13.48 -25.55 -0.67
C LYS A 41 -14.17 -26.33 -1.79
N SER A 42 -14.05 -25.87 -3.04
CA SER A 42 -14.60 -26.57 -4.21
C SER A 42 -13.98 -27.95 -4.39
N ASP A 43 -12.66 -28.09 -4.21
CA ASP A 43 -11.97 -29.38 -4.26
C ASP A 43 -12.50 -30.33 -3.18
N ALA A 44 -12.66 -29.84 -1.94
CA ALA A 44 -13.22 -30.63 -0.85
C ALA A 44 -14.66 -31.11 -1.13
N GLU A 45 -15.50 -30.25 -1.72
CA GLU A 45 -16.86 -30.60 -2.15
C GLU A 45 -16.84 -31.66 -3.27
N ILE A 46 -15.95 -31.52 -4.26
CA ILE A 46 -15.77 -32.50 -5.34
C ILE A 46 -15.36 -33.85 -4.74
N LEU A 47 -14.39 -33.87 -3.82
CA LEU A 47 -13.92 -35.08 -3.18
C LEU A 47 -14.97 -35.71 -2.26
N ALA A 48 -15.73 -34.92 -1.49
CA ALA A 48 -16.83 -35.41 -0.66
C ALA A 48 -17.93 -36.06 -1.51
N SER A 49 -18.18 -35.53 -2.71
CA SER A 49 -19.13 -36.11 -3.66
C SER A 49 -18.63 -37.39 -4.35
N LEU A 50 -17.43 -37.88 -4.02
CA LEU A 50 -16.90 -39.18 -4.46
C LEU A 50 -17.33 -40.36 -3.58
N ASP A 51 -18.03 -40.12 -2.47
CA ASP A 51 -18.40 -41.18 -1.54
C ASP A 51 -19.57 -42.07 -2.05
N ILE A 52 -19.54 -43.35 -1.66
CA ILE A 52 -19.74 -44.56 -2.48
C ILE A 52 -21.23 -44.98 -2.67
N GLY A 53 -22.19 -44.07 -2.51
CA GLY A 53 -23.63 -44.42 -2.53
C GLY A 53 -24.33 -44.42 -3.90
N ASN A 54 -23.68 -43.97 -4.98
CA ASN A 54 -24.39 -43.61 -6.22
C ASN A 54 -23.98 -44.48 -7.43
N ALA A 55 -24.92 -45.25 -7.98
CA ALA A 55 -24.69 -46.13 -9.14
C ALA A 55 -24.26 -45.39 -10.42
N LEU A 56 -24.53 -44.09 -10.53
CA LEU A 56 -24.13 -43.26 -11.69
C LEU A 56 -22.72 -42.65 -11.53
N HIS A 57 -21.98 -43.00 -10.48
CA HIS A 57 -20.72 -42.35 -10.13
C HIS A 57 -19.66 -42.42 -11.24
N GLY A 58 -19.60 -43.55 -11.95
CA GLY A 58 -18.69 -43.75 -13.08
C GLY A 58 -18.84 -42.71 -14.20
N LEU A 59 -20.05 -42.22 -14.45
CA LEU A 59 -20.33 -41.25 -15.52
C LEU A 59 -19.79 -39.84 -15.22
N PHE A 60 -19.65 -39.50 -13.93
CA PHE A 60 -19.24 -38.15 -13.52
C PHE A 60 -17.78 -38.06 -13.06
N LEU A 61 -17.08 -39.20 -12.91
CA LEU A 61 -15.67 -39.23 -12.50
C LEU A 61 -14.77 -38.41 -13.42
N GLY A 62 -14.92 -38.53 -14.75
CA GLY A 62 -14.10 -37.79 -15.71
C GLY A 62 -14.26 -36.27 -15.58
N ALA A 63 -15.49 -35.79 -15.42
CA ALA A 63 -15.77 -34.37 -15.22
C ALA A 63 -15.20 -33.85 -13.88
N LYS A 64 -15.32 -34.64 -12.80
CA LYS A 64 -14.76 -34.30 -11.49
C LYS A 64 -13.23 -34.22 -11.51
N VAL A 65 -12.54 -35.18 -12.14
CA VAL A 65 -11.08 -35.15 -12.31
C VAL A 65 -10.65 -33.94 -13.14
N ASN A 66 -11.38 -33.60 -14.20
CA ASN A 66 -11.10 -32.41 -15.00
C ASN A 66 -11.27 -31.11 -14.20
N ASN A 67 -12.30 -31.04 -13.35
CA ASN A 67 -12.51 -29.89 -12.47
C ASN A 67 -11.38 -29.76 -11.44
N LEU A 68 -10.93 -30.85 -10.81
CA LEU A 68 -9.80 -30.83 -9.88
C LEU A 68 -8.51 -30.37 -10.56
N ARG A 69 -8.24 -30.85 -11.78
CA ARG A 69 -7.08 -30.40 -12.58
C ARG A 69 -7.16 -28.92 -12.91
N ARG A 70 -8.36 -28.44 -13.30
CA ARG A 70 -8.59 -27.02 -13.56
C ARG A 70 -8.34 -26.19 -12.31
N ASN A 71 -8.92 -26.58 -11.17
CA ASN A 71 -8.75 -25.89 -9.90
C ASN A 71 -7.27 -25.83 -9.49
N GLU A 72 -6.52 -26.91 -9.70
CA GLU A 72 -5.08 -26.94 -9.44
C GLU A 72 -4.31 -25.94 -10.32
N THR A 73 -4.60 -25.88 -11.62
CA THR A 73 -3.96 -24.89 -12.49
C THR A 73 -4.29 -23.45 -12.11
N GLU A 74 -5.54 -23.17 -11.70
CA GLU A 74 -5.94 -21.84 -11.21
C GLU A 74 -5.27 -21.51 -9.87
N ARG A 75 -5.09 -22.49 -8.97
CA ARG A 75 -4.35 -22.33 -7.71
C ARG A 75 -2.90 -21.93 -7.97
N GLN A 76 -2.23 -22.60 -8.91
CA GLN A 76 -0.85 -22.30 -9.27
C GLN A 76 -0.70 -20.89 -9.86
N LYS A 77 -1.64 -20.46 -10.72
CA LYS A 77 -1.68 -19.09 -11.23
C LYS A 77 -1.87 -18.08 -10.08
N ALA A 78 -2.82 -18.33 -9.18
CA ALA A 78 -3.09 -17.45 -8.05
C ALA A 78 -1.87 -17.31 -7.13
N VAL A 79 -1.11 -18.39 -6.88
CA VAL A 79 0.15 -18.35 -6.11
C VAL A 79 1.23 -17.53 -6.83
N ALA A 80 1.38 -17.72 -8.15
CA ALA A 80 2.33 -16.93 -8.93
C ALA A 80 1.97 -15.45 -8.92
N GLU A 81 0.69 -15.12 -9.09
CA GLU A 81 0.18 -13.74 -9.01
C GLU A 81 0.36 -13.15 -7.61
N GLU A 82 0.08 -13.91 -6.55
CA GLU A 82 0.28 -13.48 -5.15
C GLU A 82 1.74 -13.08 -4.93
N SER A 83 2.70 -13.92 -5.36
CA SER A 83 4.13 -13.61 -5.24
C SER A 83 4.55 -12.33 -5.98
N ALA A 84 3.96 -12.06 -7.14
CA ALA A 84 4.22 -10.86 -7.93
C ALA A 84 3.62 -9.61 -7.26
N VAL A 85 2.42 -9.72 -6.70
CA VAL A 85 1.78 -8.64 -5.95
C VAL A 85 2.53 -8.35 -4.65
N GLU A 86 3.01 -9.37 -3.94
CA GLU A 86 3.85 -9.20 -2.75
C GLU A 86 5.18 -8.50 -3.05
N ALA A 87 5.80 -8.79 -4.20
CA ALA A 87 6.98 -8.07 -4.67
C ALA A 87 6.66 -6.58 -4.90
N ARG A 88 5.57 -6.28 -5.62
CA ARG A 88 5.12 -4.89 -5.86
C ARG A 88 4.79 -4.16 -4.56
N LEU A 89 4.15 -4.82 -3.60
CA LEU A 89 3.82 -4.25 -2.31
C LEU A 89 5.08 -3.86 -1.53
N ARG A 90 6.13 -4.69 -1.57
CA ARG A 90 7.43 -4.36 -0.97
C ARG A 90 8.05 -3.12 -1.62
N ASP A 91 8.01 -3.01 -2.94
CA ASP A 91 8.54 -1.85 -3.67
C ASP A 91 7.76 -0.58 -3.34
N VAL A 92 6.42 -0.64 -3.32
CA VAL A 92 5.56 0.48 -2.92
C VAL A 92 5.89 0.96 -1.51
N ARG A 93 6.03 0.04 -0.55
CA ARG A 93 6.40 0.38 0.84
C ARG A 93 7.79 1.02 0.93
N ARG A 94 8.76 0.55 0.13
CA ARG A 94 10.10 1.14 0.06
C ARG A 94 10.05 2.57 -0.48
N VAL A 95 9.30 2.79 -1.56
CA VAL A 95 9.10 4.11 -2.16
C VAL A 95 8.40 5.06 -1.18
N GLU A 96 7.31 4.61 -0.56
CA GLU A 96 6.59 5.36 0.49
C GLU A 96 7.55 5.80 1.60
N LYS A 97 8.34 4.88 2.14
CA LYS A 97 9.33 5.18 3.18
C LYS A 97 10.40 6.18 2.73
N SER A 98 10.83 6.11 1.48
CA SER A 98 11.81 7.07 0.95
C SER A 98 11.23 8.48 0.87
N ILE A 99 9.96 8.61 0.46
CA ILE A 99 9.27 9.90 0.35
C ILE A 99 8.99 10.48 1.74
N GLU A 100 8.62 9.64 2.72
CA GLU A 100 8.47 10.05 4.12
C GLU A 100 9.76 10.68 4.65
N LYS A 101 10.92 10.04 4.42
CA LYS A 101 12.22 10.58 4.85
C LYS A 101 12.51 11.93 4.24
N VAL A 102 12.23 12.11 2.94
CA VAL A 102 12.43 13.39 2.25
C VAL A 102 11.48 14.44 2.82
N ARG A 103 10.20 14.12 3.01
CA ARG A 103 9.22 15.02 3.63
C ARG A 103 9.67 15.47 5.01
N ASP A 104 10.12 14.55 5.86
CA ASP A 104 10.51 14.87 7.24
C ASP A 104 11.75 15.77 7.27
N ARG A 105 12.70 15.55 6.36
CA ARG A 105 13.84 16.46 6.18
C ARG A 105 13.37 17.85 5.74
N THR A 106 12.56 17.95 4.69
CA THR A 106 12.06 19.24 4.19
C THR A 106 11.20 19.97 5.22
N LYS A 107 10.45 19.24 6.06
CA LYS A 107 9.67 19.84 7.15
C LYS A 107 10.57 20.47 8.21
N ARG A 108 11.72 19.85 8.53
CA ARG A 108 12.70 20.43 9.47
C ARG A 108 13.37 21.65 8.88
N GLU A 109 13.74 21.60 7.60
CA GLU A 109 14.31 22.75 6.87
C GLU A 109 13.34 23.94 6.87
N ALA A 110 12.07 23.71 6.49
CA ALA A 110 11.04 24.75 6.52
C ALA A 110 10.77 25.31 7.93
N GLY A 111 10.85 24.46 8.96
CA GLY A 111 10.72 24.88 10.36
C GLY A 111 11.88 25.77 10.80
N ALA A 112 13.11 25.39 10.44
CA ALA A 112 14.31 26.17 10.75
C ALA A 112 14.32 27.52 10.02
N GLU A 113 13.89 27.57 8.76
CA GLU A 113 13.70 28.82 8.01
C GLU A 113 12.68 29.74 8.70
N ALA A 114 11.52 29.21 9.07
CA ALA A 114 10.49 29.99 9.75
C ALA A 114 10.94 30.51 11.13
N GLU A 115 11.69 29.70 11.90
CA GLU A 115 12.27 30.13 13.17
C GLU A 115 13.31 31.24 12.97
N ALA A 116 14.16 31.15 11.92
CA ALA A 116 15.13 32.19 11.60
C ALA A 116 14.44 33.50 11.21
N GLU A 117 13.46 33.45 10.30
CA GLU A 117 12.66 34.61 9.90
C GLU A 117 11.98 35.27 11.12
N GLN A 118 11.43 34.46 12.03
CA GLN A 118 10.80 34.97 13.24
C GLN A 118 11.81 35.62 14.21
N ARG A 119 13.01 35.04 14.35
CA ARG A 119 14.09 35.60 15.17
C ARG A 119 14.53 36.94 14.61
N ASP A 120 14.81 37.01 13.31
CA ASP A 120 15.26 38.23 12.65
C ASP A 120 14.22 39.34 12.77
N ALA A 121 12.94 39.03 12.51
CA ALA A 121 11.85 39.98 12.70
C ALA A 121 11.71 40.47 14.16
N SER A 122 11.97 39.60 15.14
CA SER A 122 11.94 39.98 16.56
C SER A 122 13.11 40.89 16.97
N ILE A 123 14.29 40.66 16.39
CA ILE A 123 15.48 41.50 16.58
C ILE A 123 15.25 42.87 15.93
N ASP A 124 14.78 42.90 14.69
CA ASP A 124 14.46 44.14 13.97
C ASP A 124 13.42 44.98 14.74
N ALA A 125 12.37 44.34 15.27
CA ALA A 125 11.37 45.02 16.08
C ALA A 125 11.94 45.58 17.39
N PHE A 126 12.89 44.88 18.02
CA PHE A 126 13.58 45.36 19.23
C PHE A 126 14.51 46.54 18.91
N LEU A 127 15.29 46.45 17.83
CA LEU A 127 16.17 47.52 17.36
C LEU A 127 15.39 48.77 16.96
N ALA A 128 14.27 48.61 16.25
CA ALA A 128 13.39 49.73 15.92
C ALA A 128 12.83 50.42 17.16
N ARG A 129 12.43 49.65 18.19
CA ARG A 129 11.92 50.20 19.45
C ARG A 129 13.00 50.95 20.23
N THR A 130 14.21 50.41 20.30
CA THR A 130 15.33 51.09 20.98
C THR A 130 15.74 52.37 20.26
N ALA A 131 15.82 52.36 18.92
CA ALA A 131 16.07 53.57 18.13
C ALA A 131 15.02 54.67 18.38
N SER A 132 13.73 54.30 18.46
CA SER A 132 12.64 55.27 18.75
C SER A 132 12.62 55.81 20.19
N SER A 133 13.38 55.21 21.11
CA SER A 133 13.43 55.63 22.52
C SER A 133 14.59 56.59 22.84
N PHE A 134 15.47 56.84 21.86
CA PHE A 134 16.60 57.77 21.99
C PHE A 134 16.39 59.11 21.23
N GLU A 135 15.22 59.31 20.62
CA GLU A 135 14.70 60.62 20.16
C GLU A 135 13.70 61.18 21.18
#